data_AF-A0AB74QLP1-F1
#
_entry.id   AF-A0AB74QLP1-F1
#
_cell.length_a   1.000
_cell.length_b   1.000
_cell.length_c   1.000
_cell.angle_alpha   90.00
_cell.angle_beta   90.00
_cell.angle_gamma   90.00
#
_symmetry.space_group_name_H-M   'P 1'
#
loop_
_entity.id
_entity.type
_entity.pdbx_description
1 polymer ?
#
loop_
_entity_poly.entity_id
_entity_poly.type
_entity_poly.pdbx_seq_one_letter_code
_entity_poly.pdbx_strand_id
1 'polypeptide(L)'
;MGKYHTQDGKIYIHYKDGIWRQNVNYLAGVPTQYNCTTYEEQFEKIISNIENGKLRGTYASKRRYKMMDGRLYRETNKTAYKPMCNQ
;
A
#
# COMPACT_ATOMS: atom_id res chain seq x y z
N MET A 1 13.56 -6.07 -1.86
CA MET A 1 12.38 -5.22 -1.61
C MET A 1 11.54 -5.84 -0.51
N GLY A 2 11.14 -5.08 0.50
CA GLY A 2 10.28 -5.56 1.59
C GLY A 2 8.85 -5.87 1.10
N LYS A 3 8.14 -6.73 1.84
CA LYS A 3 6.74 -7.13 1.56
C LYS A 3 5.71 -6.03 1.88
N TYR A 4 6.08 -5.09 2.76
CA TYR A 4 5.20 -4.03 3.26
C TYR A 4 5.85 -2.66 3.06
N HIS A 5 5.02 -1.64 2.87
CA HIS A 5 5.43 -0.25 2.78
C HIS A 5 4.31 0.65 3.32
N THR A 6 4.67 1.79 3.89
CA THR A 6 3.70 2.80 4.33
C THR A 6 3.97 4.13 3.64
N GLN A 7 2.91 4.80 3.20
CA GLN A 7 2.97 6.15 2.64
C GLN A 7 1.68 6.90 2.98
N ASP A 8 1.81 8.12 3.50
CA ASP A 8 0.67 8.97 3.88
C ASP A 8 -0.34 8.26 4.80
N GLY A 9 0.17 7.48 5.76
CA GLY A 9 -0.62 6.68 6.69
C GLY A 9 -1.27 5.42 6.09
N LYS A 10 -1.11 5.16 4.80
CA LYS A 10 -1.66 3.96 4.14
C LYS A 10 -0.62 2.86 4.09
N ILE A 11 -1.05 1.63 4.34
CA ILE A 11 -0.21 0.45 4.25
C ILE A 11 -0.41 -0.21 2.88
N TYR A 12 0.69 -0.61 2.25
CA TYR A 12 0.73 -1.28 0.96
C TYR A 12 1.47 -2.60 1.08
N ILE A 13 0.98 -3.61 0.37
CA ILE A 13 1.57 -4.95 0.32
C ILE A 13 2.07 -5.21 -1.09
N HIS A 14 3.30 -5.69 -1.20
CA HIS A 14 3.88 -6.15 -2.45
C HIS A 14 3.48 -7.60 -2.71
N TYR A 15 2.84 -7.84 -3.85
CA TYR A 15 2.39 -9.17 -4.25
C TYR A 15 3.38 -9.80 -5.24
N LYS A 16 3.26 -11.13 -5.42
CA LYS A 16 4.13 -11.92 -6.31
C LYS A 16 4.06 -11.48 -7.78
N ASP A 17 3.00 -10.78 -8.16
CA ASP A 17 2.81 -10.19 -9.49
C ASP A 17 3.62 -8.90 -9.71
N GLY A 18 4.44 -8.49 -8.74
CA GLY A 18 5.26 -7.27 -8.81
C GLY A 18 4.47 -5.99 -8.56
N ILE A 19 3.22 -6.11 -8.10
CA ILE A 19 2.32 -4.96 -7.92
C ILE A 19 2.12 -4.69 -6.43
N TRP A 20 2.15 -3.41 -6.09
CA TRP A 20 1.76 -2.95 -4.77
C TRP A 20 0.26 -2.68 -4.73
N ARG A 21 -0.41 -3.12 -3.67
CA ARG A 21 -1.83 -2.82 -3.45
C ARG A 21 -2.03 -2.31 -2.03
N GLN A 22 -2.91 -1.32 -1.89
CA GLN A 22 -3.25 -0.76 -0.59
C GLN A 22 -4.01 -1.81 0.23
N ASN A 23 -3.55 -2.07 1.45
CA ASN A 23 -4.22 -2.92 2.43
C ASN A 23 -5.42 -2.19 3.07
N VAL A 24 -6.34 -2.94 3.67
CA VAL A 24 -7.48 -2.37 4.41
C VAL A 24 -7.09 -1.66 5.71
N ASN A 25 -5.96 -2.03 6.30
CA ASN A 25 -5.42 -1.41 7.51
C ASN A 25 -4.60 -0.16 7.15
N TYR A 26 -4.47 0.74 8.12
CA TYR A 26 -3.81 2.04 7.98
C TYR A 26 -3.15 2.41 9.32
N LEU A 27 -2.18 3.32 9.26
CA LEU A 27 -1.63 3.96 10.45
C LEU A 27 -2.65 4.98 10.94
N ALA A 28 -3.00 4.91 12.23
CA ALA A 28 -3.85 5.91 12.83
C ALA A 28 -3.12 7.26 12.90
N GLY A 29 -3.87 8.36 12.92
CA GLY A 29 -3.28 9.71 13.01
C GLY A 29 -2.53 9.99 14.33
N VAL A 30 -2.68 9.12 15.33
CA VAL A 30 -1.92 9.15 16.59
C VAL A 30 -1.52 7.71 16.97
N PRO A 31 -0.23 7.39 17.19
CA PRO A 31 0.22 6.02 17.50
C PRO A 31 -0.42 5.41 18.76
N THR A 32 -0.72 6.23 19.77
CA THR A 32 -1.28 5.78 21.05
C THR A 32 -2.66 5.12 20.92
N GLN A 33 -3.40 5.39 19.84
CA GLN A 33 -4.66 4.69 19.54
C GLN A 33 -4.48 3.18 19.35
N TYR A 34 -3.27 2.73 19.05
CA TYR A 34 -2.90 1.33 18.93
C TYR A 34 -2.02 0.84 20.09
N ASN A 35 -1.95 1.60 21.19
CA ASN A 35 -0.99 1.40 22.29
C ASN A 35 0.45 1.30 21.75
N CYS A 36 0.83 2.25 20.89
CA CYS A 36 2.16 2.42 20.35
C CYS A 36 2.68 3.83 20.67
N THR A 37 3.99 3.97 20.72
CA THR A 37 4.68 5.23 20.99
C THR A 37 5.12 5.94 19.70
N THR A 38 5.43 5.19 18.64
CA THR A 38 5.85 5.72 17.33
C THR A 38 5.04 5.14 16.19
N TYR A 39 5.10 5.79 15.01
CA TYR A 39 4.45 5.28 13.79
C TYR A 39 5.13 4.01 13.29
N GLU A 40 6.44 3.88 13.47
CA GLU A 40 7.21 2.68 13.14
C GLU A 40 6.74 1.49 13.98
N GLU A 41 6.58 1.68 15.29
CA GLU A 41 6.06 0.63 16.18
C GLU A 41 4.63 0.24 15.79
N GLN A 42 3.79 1.22 15.48
CA GLN A 42 2.43 0.98 14.99
C GLN A 42 2.43 0.18 13.69
N PHE A 43 3.33 0.52 12.75
CA PHE A 43 3.47 -0.18 11.48
C PHE A 43 3.87 -1.65 11.68
N GLU A 44 4.93 -1.91 12.46
CA GLU A 44 5.39 -3.26 12.75
C GLU A 44 4.33 -4.10 13.47
N LYS A 45 3.61 -3.50 14.43
CA LYS A 45 2.51 -4.16 15.14
C LYS A 45 1.38 -4.56 14.20
N ILE A 46 1.00 -3.69 13.26
CA ILE A 46 -0.03 -4.00 12.26
C ILE A 46 0.46 -5.11 11.33
N ILE A 47 1.72 -5.07 10.85
CA ILE A 47 2.29 -6.13 10.02
C ILE A 47 2.25 -7.48 10.75
N SER A 48 2.78 -7.53 11.97
CA SER A 48 2.78 -8.73 12.79
C SER A 48 1.37 -9.30 12.99
N ASN A 49 0.38 -8.45 13.24
CA ASN A 49 -1.01 -8.89 13.35
C ASN A 49 -1.60 -9.40 12.03
N ILE A 50 -1.22 -8.84 10.88
CA ILE A 50 -1.63 -9.35 9.55
C ILE A 50 -1.02 -10.74 9.32
N GLU A 51 0.26 -10.91 9.60
CA GLU A 51 0.97 -12.18 9.36
C GLU A 51 0.50 -13.30 10.28
N ASN A 52 0.14 -12.95 11.52
CA ASN A 52 -0.47 -13.87 12.48
C ASN A 52 -1.97 -14.10 12.25
N GLY A 53 -2.56 -13.54 11.18
CA GLY A 53 -3.99 -13.72 10.85
C GLY A 53 -4.98 -12.99 11.75
N LYS A 54 -4.50 -12.16 12.69
CA LYS A 54 -5.36 -11.33 13.57
C LYS A 54 -5.98 -10.14 12.82
N LEU A 55 -5.29 -9.63 11.80
CA LEU A 55 -5.78 -8.59 10.91
C LEU A 55 -5.84 -9.07 9.46
N ARG A 56 -6.71 -8.44 8.67
CA ARG A 56 -6.93 -8.79 7.27
C ARG A 56 -5.73 -8.39 6.41
N GLY A 57 -5.08 -9.38 5.78
CA GLY A 57 -4.05 -9.17 4.76
C GLY A 57 -4.60 -8.79 3.37
N THR A 58 -5.91 -8.58 3.23
CA THR A 58 -6.56 -8.30 1.94
C THR A 58 -6.42 -6.83 1.53
N TYR A 59 -6.45 -6.56 0.22
CA TYR A 59 -6.41 -5.21 -0.31
C TYR A 59 -7.76 -4.46 -0.15
N ALA A 60 -7.68 -3.16 0.10
CA ALA A 60 -8.85 -2.27 0.18
C ALA A 60 -9.46 -1.96 -1.19
N SER A 61 -8.66 -2.04 -2.25
CA SER A 61 -9.10 -1.77 -3.61
C SER A 61 -8.27 -2.55 -4.63
N LYS A 62 -8.83 -2.74 -5.84
CA LYS A 62 -8.10 -3.32 -7.00
C LYS A 62 -7.09 -2.35 -7.62
N ARG A 63 -6.84 -1.18 -7.00
CA ARG A 63 -5.87 -0.20 -7.50
C ARG A 63 -4.46 -0.77 -7.40
N ARG A 64 -3.71 -0.61 -8.49
CA ARG A 64 -2.35 -1.09 -8.64
C ARG A 64 -1.38 0.08 -8.45
N TYR A 65 -0.27 -0.18 -7.79
CA TYR A 65 0.77 0.80 -7.51
C TYR A 65 2.13 0.22 -7.87
N LYS A 66 3.06 1.10 -8.26
CA LYS A 66 4.46 0.78 -8.51
C LYS A 66 5.36 1.64 -7.62
N MET A 67 6.43 1.03 -7.15
CA MET A 67 7.49 1.72 -6.42
C MET A 67 8.46 2.33 -7.43
N MET A 68 8.68 3.64 -7.35
CA MET A 68 9.69 4.37 -8.12
C MET A 68 10.41 5.31 -7.16
N ASP A 69 11.74 5.24 -7.10
CA ASP A 69 12.57 6.10 -6.24
C ASP A 69 12.11 6.17 -4.77
N GLY A 70 11.71 5.01 -4.21
CA GLY A 70 11.27 4.90 -2.82
C GLY A 70 9.86 5.44 -2.54
N ARG A 71 9.09 5.84 -3.56
CA ARG A 71 7.70 6.29 -3.43
C ARG A 71 6.74 5.44 -4.26
N LEU A 72 5.51 5.30 -3.78
CA LEU A 72 4.44 4.60 -4.49
C LEU A 72 3.63 5.55 -5.37
N TYR A 73 3.52 5.16 -6.64
CA TYR A 73 2.70 5.84 -7.63
C TYR A 73 1.57 4.93 -8.09
N ARG A 74 0.36 5.48 -8.18
CA ARG A 74 -0.79 4.75 -8.70
C ARG A 74 -0.60 4.50 -10.19
N GLU A 75 -0.69 3.24 -10.62
CA GLU A 75 -0.83 2.92 -12.03
C GLU A 75 -2.20 3.44 -12.49
N THR A 76 -2.19 4.54 -13.25
CA THR A 76 -3.37 4.94 -14.02
C THR A 76 -3.29 4.26 -15.37
N ASN A 77 -4.30 3.48 -15.74
CA ASN A 77 -4.49 3.04 -17.12
C ASN A 77 -4.80 4.29 -17.99
N LYS A 78 -3.77 5.06 -18.35
CA LYS A 78 -3.85 5.99 -19.48
C LYS A 78 -3.51 5.21 -20.74
N THR A 79 -4.44 4.35 -21.16
CA THR A 79 -4.41 3.76 -22.50
C THR A 79 -5.73 4.07 -23.19
N ALA A 80 -5.85 5.33 -23.61
CA ALA A 80 -6.67 5.75 -24.73
C ALA A 80 -6.02 6.99 -25.37
N TYR A 81 -4.70 6.95 -25.63
CA TYR A 81 -4.15 7.81 -26.66
C TYR A 81 -4.44 7.10 -27.99
N LYS A 82 -5.57 7.45 -28.63
CA LYS A 82 -5.70 7.23 -30.08
C LYS A 82 -4.88 8.34 -30.73
N PRO A 83 -3.74 8.08 -31.37
CA PRO A 83 -3.26 9.02 -32.37
C PRO A 83 -4.35 9.05 -33.44
N MET A 84 -5.04 10.19 -33.58
CA MET A 84 -5.80 10.45 -34.80
C MET A 84 -4.75 10.60 -35.89
N CYS A 85 -4.51 9.53 -36.65
CA CYS A 85 -3.89 9.68 -37.95
C CYS A 85 -4.93 10.39 -38.83
N ASN A 86 -4.69 11.65 -39.14
CA ASN A 86 -5.38 12.31 -40.24
C ASN A 86 -4.88 11.66 -41.55
N GLN A 87 -5.82 11.09 -42.30
CA GLN A 87 -5.69 10.85 -43.75
C GLN A 87 -6.55 11.88 -44.47
#